data_AF-A0A538H7A7-F1
#
_entry.id   AF-A0A538H7A7-F1
#
_cell.length_a   1.000
_cell.length_b   1.000
_cell.length_c   1.000
_cell.angle_alpha   90.00
_cell.angle_beta   90.00
_cell.angle_gamma   90.00
#
_symmetry.space_group_name_H-M   'P 1'
#
loop_
_entity.id
_entity.type
_entity.pdbx_description
1 polymer ?
#
loop_
_entity_poly.entity_id
_entity_poly.type
_entity_poly.pdbx_seq_one_letter_code
_entity_poly.pdbx_strand_id
1 'polypeptide(L)'
;MASHVADSRDGQAAERAERLSEVVVALADENANLQRALETRIVIEQAKGVLAARLDVDVHEAFRVLRLAARSNRIRLHDLAMRVVESRETPPEIEQRDY
;
A
#
# COMPACT_ATOMS: atom_id res chain seq x y z
N MET A 1 18.52 46.58 -27.80
CA MET A 1 17.30 46.07 -27.14
C MET A 1 17.02 44.57 -27.38
N ALA A 2 17.51 43.94 -28.45
CA ALA A 2 17.27 42.51 -28.72
C ALA A 2 17.97 41.52 -27.75
N SER A 3 19.11 41.90 -27.15
CA SER A 3 19.91 41.00 -26.30
C SER A 3 19.27 40.66 -24.95
N HIS A 4 18.56 41.60 -24.32
CA HIS A 4 17.97 41.40 -22.99
C HIS A 4 16.70 40.52 -23.03
N VAL A 5 15.98 40.52 -24.16
CA VAL A 5 14.76 39.73 -24.33
C VAL A 5 15.08 38.25 -24.56
N ALA A 6 16.16 37.91 -25.28
CA ALA A 6 16.58 36.53 -25.49
C ALA A 6 17.02 35.86 -24.17
N ASP A 7 17.87 36.54 -23.40
CA ASP A 7 18.35 36.08 -22.08
C ASP A 7 17.20 35.83 -21.09
N SER A 8 16.17 36.69 -21.12
CA SER A 8 14.97 36.51 -20.29
C SER A 8 14.08 35.34 -20.72
N ARG A 9 14.10 34.94 -22.00
CA ARG A 9 13.33 33.80 -22.51
C ARG A 9 14.01 32.49 -22.15
N ASP A 10 15.33 32.44 -22.23
CA ASP A 10 16.13 31.28 -21.84
C ASP A 10 16.05 31.05 -20.33
N GLY A 11 16.10 32.12 -19.52
CA GLY A 11 15.85 32.06 -18.07
C GLY A 11 14.44 31.58 -17.71
N GLN A 12 13.40 32.09 -18.39
CA GLN A 12 12.01 31.62 -18.18
C GLN A 12 11.80 30.17 -18.61
N ALA A 13 12.47 29.71 -19.66
CA ALA A 13 12.40 28.32 -20.11
C ALA A 13 13.04 27.38 -19.09
N ALA A 14 14.21 27.74 -18.55
CA ALA A 14 14.87 26.99 -17.50
C ALA A 14 14.02 26.89 -16.23
N GLU A 15 13.47 28.01 -15.78
CA GLU A 15 12.61 28.06 -14.58
C GLU A 15 11.30 27.26 -14.75
N ARG A 16 10.74 27.21 -15.98
CA ARG A 16 9.60 26.33 -16.29
C ARG A 16 10.00 24.85 -16.27
N ALA A 17 11.16 24.51 -16.83
CA ALA A 17 11.66 23.14 -16.83
C ALA A 17 11.92 22.63 -15.41
N GLU A 18 12.48 23.47 -14.53
CA GLU A 18 12.70 23.17 -13.12
C GLU A 18 11.38 22.90 -12.38
N ARG A 19 10.40 23.82 -12.49
CA ARG A 19 9.06 23.63 -11.91
C ARG A 19 8.35 22.38 -12.43
N LEU A 20 8.48 22.08 -13.73
CA LEU A 20 7.92 20.85 -14.29
C LEU A 20 8.61 19.61 -13.71
N SER A 21 9.93 19.64 -13.53
CA SER A 21 10.68 18.56 -12.90
C SER A 21 10.21 18.32 -11.47
N GLU A 22 10.01 19.37 -10.67
CA GLU A 22 9.48 19.26 -9.31
C GLU A 22 8.10 18.59 -9.28
N VAL A 23 7.19 19.01 -10.17
CA VAL A 23 5.84 18.42 -10.28
C VAL A 23 5.91 16.97 -10.72
N VAL A 24 6.76 16.63 -11.69
CA VAL A 24 6.94 15.25 -12.16
C VAL A 24 7.44 14.34 -11.04
N VAL A 25 8.41 14.81 -10.24
CA VAL A 25 8.91 14.06 -9.08
C VAL A 25 7.81 13.84 -8.05
N ALA A 26 7.06 14.89 -7.69
CA ALA A 26 5.97 14.77 -6.72
C ALA A 26 4.88 13.78 -7.19
N LEU A 27 4.50 13.84 -8.46
CA LEU A 27 3.53 12.91 -9.05
C LEU A 27 4.06 11.47 -9.10
N ALA A 28 5.35 11.28 -9.38
CA ALA A 28 5.97 9.96 -9.36
C ALA A 28 5.96 9.37 -7.94
N ASP A 29 6.25 10.18 -6.92
CA ASP A 29 6.21 9.75 -5.51
C ASP A 29 4.79 9.40 -5.06
N GLU A 30 3.78 10.20 -5.44
CA GLU A 30 2.39 9.91 -5.15
C GLU A 30 1.92 8.62 -5.84
N ASN A 31 2.29 8.43 -7.11
CA ASN A 31 1.97 7.22 -7.85
C ASN A 31 2.58 5.98 -7.18
N ALA A 32 3.84 6.06 -6.76
CA ALA A 32 4.52 4.97 -6.04
C ALA A 32 3.86 4.67 -4.69
N ASN A 33 3.39 5.69 -3.96
CA ASN A 33 2.64 5.50 -2.72
C ASN A 33 1.30 4.78 -2.96
N LEU A 34 0.56 5.18 -4.00
CA LEU A 34 -0.70 4.55 -4.38
C LEU A 34 -0.51 3.10 -4.82
N GLN A 35 0.55 2.82 -5.61
CA GLN A 35 0.90 1.45 -6.00
C GLN A 35 1.16 0.56 -4.79
N ARG A 36 1.98 1.02 -3.83
CA ARG A 36 2.22 0.28 -2.57
C ARG A 36 0.93 0.04 -1.79
N ALA A 37 0.02 1.01 -1.75
CA ALA A 37 -1.27 0.87 -1.09
C ALA A 37 -2.16 -0.19 -1.79
N LEU A 38 -2.14 -0.24 -3.13
CA LEU A 38 -2.87 -1.24 -3.91
C LEU A 38 -2.31 -2.65 -3.69
N GLU A 39 -0.99 -2.82 -3.73
CA GLU A 39 -0.33 -4.10 -3.47
C GLU A 39 -0.68 -4.63 -2.07
N THR A 40 -0.62 -3.74 -1.07
CA THR A 40 -1.01 -4.07 0.31
C THR A 40 -2.47 -4.53 0.39
N ARG A 41 -3.37 -3.88 -0.35
CA ARG A 41 -4.80 -4.22 -0.36
C ARG A 41 -5.04 -5.60 -0.97
N ILE A 42 -4.34 -5.96 -2.04
CA ILE A 42 -4.50 -7.28 -2.69
C ILE A 42 -4.22 -8.40 -1.70
N VAL A 43 -3.11 -8.32 -0.97
CA VAL A 43 -2.71 -9.33 0.02
C VAL A 43 -3.75 -9.48 1.13
N ILE A 44 -4.26 -8.35 1.65
CA ILE A 44 -5.28 -8.38 2.71
C ILE A 44 -6.59 -8.99 2.21
N GLU A 45 -7.04 -8.64 1.00
CA GLU A 45 -8.26 -9.21 0.42
C GLU A 45 -8.12 -10.70 0.13
N GLN A 46 -6.96 -11.16 -0.34
CA GLN A 46 -6.66 -12.58 -0.50
C GLN A 46 -6.68 -13.31 0.85
N ALA A 47 -6.03 -12.76 1.87
CA ALA A 47 -6.01 -13.34 3.21
C ALA A 47 -7.42 -13.45 3.81
N LYS A 48 -8.29 -12.46 3.60
CA LYS A 48 -9.70 -12.51 4.02
C LYS A 48 -10.43 -13.69 3.38
N GLY A 49 -10.29 -13.88 2.07
CA GLY A 49 -10.92 -15.01 1.36
C GLY A 49 -10.40 -16.36 1.84
N VAL A 50 -9.10 -16.46 2.07
CA VAL A 50 -8.46 -17.67 2.61
C VAL A 50 -8.99 -17.99 4.02
N LEU A 51 -9.03 -17.01 4.92
CA LEU A 51 -9.52 -17.22 6.29
C LEU A 51 -11.02 -17.49 6.34
N ALA A 52 -11.82 -16.81 5.52
CA ALA A 52 -13.25 -17.07 5.40
C ALA A 52 -13.51 -18.55 5.07
N ALA A 53 -12.75 -19.10 4.11
CA ALA A 53 -12.86 -20.52 3.75
C ALA A 53 -12.32 -21.47 4.83
N ARG A 54 -11.23 -21.13 5.52
CA ARG A 54 -10.62 -21.99 6.55
C ARG A 54 -11.42 -22.05 7.84
N LEU A 55 -12.02 -20.93 8.23
CA LEU A 55 -12.72 -20.77 9.50
C LEU A 55 -14.24 -20.92 9.36
N ASP A 56 -14.74 -21.14 8.13
CA ASP A 56 -16.17 -21.20 7.81
C ASP A 56 -16.95 -19.96 8.29
N VAL A 57 -16.40 -18.77 7.99
CA VAL A 57 -16.98 -17.47 8.35
C VAL A 57 -17.09 -16.57 7.12
N ASP A 58 -17.87 -15.50 7.24
CA ASP A 58 -17.90 -14.49 6.18
C ASP A 58 -16.59 -13.67 6.11
N VAL A 59 -16.40 -12.96 5.00
CA VAL A 59 -15.20 -12.15 4.74
C VAL A 59 -15.03 -10.95 5.68
N HIS A 60 -16.10 -10.45 6.29
CA HIS A 60 -16.02 -9.37 7.28
C HIS A 60 -15.50 -9.90 8.61
N GLU A 61 -15.99 -11.06 9.03
CA GLU A 61 -15.53 -11.75 10.23
C GLU A 61 -14.07 -12.20 10.09
N ALA A 62 -13.69 -12.77 8.95
CA ALA A 62 -12.31 -13.10 8.62
C ALA A 62 -11.36 -11.88 8.73
N PHE A 63 -11.82 -10.70 8.30
CA PHE A 63 -11.03 -9.47 8.45
C PHE A 63 -10.91 -9.03 9.91
N ARG A 64 -11.99 -9.17 10.69
CA ARG A 64 -12.01 -8.85 12.13
C ARG A 64 -11.03 -9.72 12.89
N VAL A 65 -11.06 -11.04 12.65
CA VAL A 65 -10.12 -12.05 13.14
C VAL A 65 -8.68 -11.66 12.82
N LEU A 66 -8.36 -11.42 11.55
CA LEU A 66 -7.01 -11.07 11.10
C LEU A 66 -6.50 -9.78 11.77
N ARG A 67 -7.35 -8.75 11.85
CA ARG A 67 -7.00 -7.46 12.47
C ARG A 67 -6.78 -7.59 13.97
N LEU A 68 -7.61 -8.38 14.66
CA LEU A 68 -7.47 -8.64 16.09
C LEU A 68 -6.17 -9.39 16.37
N ALA A 69 -5.90 -10.47 15.63
CA ALA A 69 -4.67 -11.26 15.76
C ALA A 69 -3.42 -10.40 15.54
N ALA A 70 -3.39 -9.59 14.48
CA ALA A 70 -2.28 -8.68 14.19
C ALA A 70 -2.07 -7.67 15.34
N ARG A 71 -3.15 -7.05 15.84
CA ARG A 71 -3.08 -6.07 16.92
C ARG A 71 -2.61 -6.68 18.24
N SER A 72 -3.19 -7.81 18.63
CA SER A 72 -2.87 -8.49 19.91
C SER A 72 -1.44 -9.00 19.94
N ASN A 73 -0.88 -9.38 18.79
CA ASN A 73 0.49 -9.88 18.67
C ASN A 73 1.50 -8.81 18.24
N ARG A 74 1.09 -7.55 18.08
CA ARG A 74 1.92 -6.42 17.59
C ARG A 74 2.61 -6.70 16.24
N ILE A 75 1.91 -7.39 15.34
CA ILE A 75 2.38 -7.71 13.99
C ILE A 75 1.75 -6.72 13.00
N ARG A 76 2.48 -6.30 11.96
CA ARG A 76 1.88 -5.51 10.88
C ARG A 76 0.82 -6.35 10.17
N LEU A 77 -0.35 -5.76 9.93
CA LEU A 77 -1.49 -6.45 9.31
C LEU A 77 -1.11 -7.10 7.98
N HIS A 78 -0.34 -6.40 7.15
CA HIS A 78 0.16 -6.90 5.87
C HIS A 78 1.02 -8.16 6.05
N ASP A 79 1.94 -8.18 7.00
CA ASP A 79 2.85 -9.31 7.22
C ASP A 79 2.09 -10.55 7.70
N LEU A 80 1.08 -10.38 8.57
CA LEU A 80 0.23 -11.49 8.97
C LEU A 80 -0.66 -11.98 7.83
N ALA A 81 -1.17 -11.07 6.98
CA ALA A 81 -1.93 -11.42 5.79
C ALA A 81 -1.08 -12.20 4.77
N MET A 82 0.17 -11.79 4.54
CA MET A 82 1.12 -12.55 3.71
C MET A 82 1.29 -13.98 4.22
N ARG A 83 1.51 -14.15 5.54
CA ARG A 83 1.63 -15.49 6.15
C ARG A 83 0.41 -16.38 5.93
N VAL A 84 -0.79 -15.80 5.95
CA VAL A 84 -2.04 -16.51 5.63
C VAL A 84 -2.08 -16.96 4.17
N VAL A 85 -1.67 -16.10 3.24
CA VAL A 85 -1.70 -16.36 1.80
C VAL A 85 -0.63 -17.39 1.39
N GLU A 86 0.55 -17.32 1.99
CA GLU A 86 1.70 -18.16 1.63
C GLU A 86 1.66 -19.58 2.25
N SER A 87 0.94 -19.77 3.36
CA SER A 87 0.82 -21.06 4.04
C SER A 87 -0.57 -21.65 3.85
N ARG A 88 -0.70 -22.99 3.82
CA ARG A 88 -1.99 -23.69 3.92
C ARG A 88 -2.52 -23.75 5.35
N GLU A 89 -1.63 -23.68 6.33
CA GLU A 89 -1.97 -23.68 7.75
C GLU A 89 -2.37 -22.27 8.20
N THR A 90 -3.27 -22.18 9.17
CA THR A 90 -3.65 -20.90 9.75
C THR A 90 -2.56 -20.47 10.72
N PRO A 91 -2.08 -19.21 10.67
CA PRO A 91 -1.08 -18.74 11.63
C PRO A 91 -1.53 -18.94 13.08
N PRO A 92 -0.62 -19.34 13.98
CA PRO A 92 -0.97 -19.63 15.37
C PRO A 92 -1.55 -18.41 16.10
N GLU A 93 -1.20 -17.19 15.68
CA GLU A 93 -1.78 -15.94 16.20
C GLU A 93 -3.29 -15.82 15.96
N ILE A 94 -3.80 -16.53 14.95
CA ILE A 94 -5.23 -16.62 14.62
C ILE A 94 -5.84 -17.83 15.32
N GLU A 95 -5.16 -18.98 15.34
CA GLU A 95 -5.68 -20.22 15.97
C GLU A 95 -5.78 -20.15 17.50
N GLN A 96 -4.94 -19.35 18.17
CA GLN A 96 -4.92 -19.25 19.63
C GLN A 96 -6.13 -18.53 20.24
N ARG A 97 -7.15 -18.16 19.45
CA ARG A 97 -8.38 -17.54 19.96
C ARG A 97 -9.59 -18.33 19.51
N ASP A 98 -10.30 -18.91 20.47
CA ASP A 98 -11.61 -19.52 20.27
C ASP A 98 -12.58 -18.43 19.76
N TYR A 99 -13.09 -18.61 18.53
CA TYR A 99 -14.07 -17.74 17.87
C TYR A 99 -15.50 -18.26 18.03
#